data_AF-A0A7V1I3G8-F1
#
_entry.id   AF-A0A7V1I3G8-F1
#
_cell.length_a   1.000
_cell.length_b   1.000
_cell.length_c   1.000
_cell.angle_alpha   90.00
_cell.angle_beta   90.00
_cell.angle_gamma   90.00
#
_symmetry.space_group_name_H-M   'P 1'
#
loop_
_entity.id
_entity.type
_entity.pdbx_description
1 polymer ?
#
loop_
_entity_poly.entity_id
_entity_poly.type
_entity_poly.pdbx_seq_one_letter_code
_entity_poly.pdbx_strand_id
1 'polypeptide(L)'
;CLSCHSDIIKTAKTQVFVHKPIEEGNCDKCHTPHYGKLNNLLLTSGAGICKDCHSLSNKALKEKHLNRSLTNMDCTNCHTPHSATSKPLFRRVMHKPFKEGRCRDCHES
;
A
#
# COMPACT_ATOMS: atom_id res chain seq x y z
N CYS A 1 -20.07 -1.53 2.36
CA CYS A 1 -19.05 -0.82 1.54
C CYS A 1 -19.20 -1.14 0.05
N LEU A 2 -19.09 -2.41 -0.34
CA LEU A 2 -18.94 -2.81 -1.74
C LEU A 2 -20.25 -2.82 -2.57
N SER A 3 -21.39 -2.59 -1.91
CA SER A 3 -22.68 -2.32 -2.59
C SER A 3 -22.63 -1.03 -3.42
N CYS A 4 -21.93 0.01 -2.95
CA CYS A 4 -21.72 1.26 -3.68
C CYS A 4 -20.33 1.31 -4.32
N HIS A 5 -19.28 0.88 -3.61
CA HIS A 5 -17.89 0.84 -4.11
C HIS A 5 -17.58 -0.44 -4.91
N SER A 6 -18.46 -0.77 -5.86
CA SER A 6 -18.35 -1.99 -6.66
C SER A 6 -17.14 -2.00 -7.59
N ASP A 7 -16.59 -0.83 -7.90
CA ASP A 7 -15.37 -0.61 -8.66
C ASP A 7 -14.14 -1.25 -7.99
N ILE A 8 -14.09 -1.26 -6.66
CA ILE A 8 -13.00 -1.87 -5.89
C ILE A 8 -12.97 -3.39 -6.15
N ILE A 9 -14.12 -4.07 -6.05
CA ILE A 9 -14.21 -5.51 -6.35
C ILE A 9 -13.93 -5.77 -7.82
N LYS A 10 -14.49 -4.95 -8.73
CA LYS A 10 -14.25 -5.12 -10.18
C LYS A 10 -12.76 -5.04 -10.49
N THR A 11 -12.06 -4.09 -9.88
CA THR A 11 -10.60 -3.95 -10.00
C THR A 11 -9.91 -5.17 -9.40
N ALA A 12 -10.22 -5.52 -8.15
CA ALA A 12 -9.60 -6.66 -7.45
C ALA A 12 -9.75 -7.98 -8.23
N LYS A 13 -10.89 -8.22 -8.88
CA LYS A 13 -11.13 -9.40 -9.73
C LYS A 13 -10.25 -9.48 -10.97
N THR A 14 -9.75 -8.34 -11.46
CA THR A 14 -8.83 -8.29 -12.61
C THR A 14 -7.35 -8.33 -12.20
N GLN A 15 -7.07 -8.14 -10.92
CA GLN A 15 -5.72 -8.16 -10.38
C GLN A 15 -5.38 -9.55 -9.85
N VAL A 16 -4.09 -9.88 -9.88
CA VAL A 16 -3.60 -11.21 -9.47
C VAL A 16 -3.52 -11.33 -7.96
N PHE A 17 -3.21 -10.23 -7.28
CA PHE A 17 -3.03 -10.18 -5.84
C PHE A 17 -3.98 -9.16 -5.23
N VAL A 18 -4.81 -9.62 -4.31
CA VAL A 18 -5.70 -8.79 -3.51
C VAL A 18 -5.11 -8.69 -2.11
N HIS A 19 -5.17 -7.50 -1.51
CA HIS A 19 -4.70 -7.31 -0.17
C HIS A 19 -5.69 -7.96 0.82
N LYS A 20 -5.17 -8.68 1.81
CA LYS A 20 -5.96 -9.46 2.76
C LYS A 20 -7.13 -8.70 3.40
N PRO A 21 -6.99 -7.43 3.87
CA PRO A 21 -8.12 -6.68 4.40
C PRO A 21 -9.27 -6.48 3.40
N ILE A 22 -8.99 -6.43 2.10
CA ILE A 22 -10.04 -6.34 1.06
C ILE A 22 -10.73 -7.69 0.86
N GLU A 23 -9.98 -8.79 0.86
CA GLU A 23 -10.54 -10.15 0.77
C GLU A 23 -11.48 -10.44 1.95
N GLU A 24 -11.11 -9.97 3.15
CA GLU A 24 -11.88 -10.14 4.38
C GLU A 24 -12.99 -9.08 4.56
N GLY A 25 -13.07 -8.07 3.70
CA GLY A 25 -14.05 -6.98 3.81
C GLY A 25 -13.80 -5.97 4.94
N ASN A 26 -12.60 -6.00 5.54
CA ASN A 26 -12.12 -5.16 6.65
C ASN A 26 -11.78 -3.71 6.20
N CYS A 27 -12.70 -3.07 5.50
CA CYS A 27 -12.53 -1.71 4.94
C CYS A 27 -12.30 -0.65 6.02
N ASP A 28 -12.93 -0.86 7.18
CA ASP A 28 -12.95 0.01 8.34
C ASP A 28 -11.62 0.04 9.11
N LYS A 29 -10.71 -0.91 8.83
CA LYS A 29 -9.36 -0.92 9.42
C LYS A 29 -8.45 0.19 8.89
N CYS A 30 -8.77 0.73 7.73
CA CYS A 30 -8.02 1.82 7.10
C CYS A 30 -8.87 3.08 6.89
N HIS A 31 -10.18 2.90 6.67
CA HIS A 31 -11.11 3.99 6.35
C HIS A 31 -12.13 4.22 7.47
N THR A 32 -12.48 5.47 7.73
CA THR A 32 -13.67 5.85 8.49
C THR A 32 -14.88 5.92 7.55
N PRO A 33 -15.92 5.10 7.74
CA PRO A 33 -17.08 5.11 6.86
C PRO A 33 -17.80 6.47 6.86
N HIS A 34 -18.27 6.88 5.69
CA HIS A 34 -19.13 8.04 5.41
C HIS A 34 -18.57 9.44 5.71
N TYR A 35 -17.70 9.60 6.70
CA TYR A 35 -17.11 10.89 7.05
C TYR A 35 -15.73 10.72 7.66
N GLY A 36 -14.81 11.61 7.29
CA GLY A 36 -13.43 11.62 7.76
C GLY A 36 -12.74 12.95 7.50
N LYS A 37 -11.75 13.27 8.33
CA LYS A 37 -10.97 14.51 8.20
C LYS A 37 -9.89 14.42 7.13
N LEU A 38 -9.45 13.21 6.79
CA LEU A 38 -8.41 12.95 5.80
C LEU A 38 -9.03 12.58 4.45
N ASN A 39 -8.30 12.88 3.39
CA ASN A 39 -8.65 12.46 2.03
C ASN A 39 -8.84 10.93 1.97
N ASN A 40 -9.77 10.49 1.11
CA ASN A 40 -10.17 9.08 0.99
C ASN A 40 -10.68 8.47 2.30
N LEU A 41 -11.10 9.32 3.26
CA LEU A 41 -11.64 8.91 4.55
C LEU A 41 -10.65 8.07 5.36
N LEU A 42 -9.35 8.31 5.26
CA LEU A 42 -8.36 7.53 6.01
C LEU A 42 -8.42 7.80 7.52
N LEU A 43 -8.14 6.77 8.33
CA LEU A 43 -8.06 6.89 9.79
C LEU A 43 -6.83 7.70 10.25
N THR A 44 -5.72 7.55 9.54
CA THR A 44 -4.45 8.27 9.78
C THR A 44 -3.67 8.40 8.47
N SER A 45 -2.50 9.02 8.48
CA SER A 45 -1.70 9.29 7.27
C SER A 45 -0.47 8.39 7.16
N GLY A 46 -0.03 8.17 5.92
CA GLY A 46 1.23 7.49 5.58
C GLY A 46 1.39 6.11 6.24
N ALA A 47 2.60 5.84 6.73
CA ALA A 47 2.94 4.59 7.42
C ALA A 47 2.11 4.32 8.68
N GLY A 48 1.41 5.33 9.22
CA GLY A 48 0.55 5.20 10.39
C GLY A 48 -0.56 4.17 10.23
N ILE A 49 -1.12 4.00 9.01
CA ILE A 49 -2.15 2.99 8.75
C ILE A 49 -1.50 1.61 8.63
N CYS A 50 -0.37 1.54 7.91
CA CYS A 50 0.24 0.28 7.52
C CYS A 50 0.89 -0.43 8.71
N LYS A 51 1.41 0.33 9.68
CA LYS A 51 2.16 -0.20 10.83
C LYS A 51 1.33 -1.06 11.78
N ASP A 52 0.01 -0.94 11.73
CA ASP A 52 -0.91 -1.71 12.58
C ASP A 52 -0.88 -3.21 12.22
N CYS A 53 -0.44 -3.56 11.01
CA CYS A 53 -0.23 -4.94 10.57
C CYS A 53 1.21 -5.21 10.10
N HIS A 54 1.87 -4.22 9.49
CA HIS A 54 3.23 -4.35 8.96
C HIS A 54 4.25 -3.76 9.93
N SER A 55 4.99 -4.64 10.62
CA SER A 55 6.06 -4.19 11.51
C SER A 55 7.16 -3.44 10.74
N LEU A 56 7.23 -2.13 10.94
CA LEU A 56 8.22 -1.25 10.28
C LEU A 56 9.66 -1.49 10.76
N SER A 57 9.85 -2.19 11.88
CA SER A 57 11.15 -2.62 12.38
C SER A 57 11.56 -4.00 11.86
N ASN A 58 10.69 -4.71 11.13
CA ASN A 58 11.00 -6.02 10.58
C ASN A 58 12.21 -5.97 9.65
N LYS A 59 13.22 -6.80 9.92
CA LYS A 59 14.49 -6.82 9.18
C LYS A 59 14.28 -7.06 7.68
N ALA A 60 13.49 -8.06 7.31
CA ALA A 60 13.24 -8.37 5.90
C ALA A 60 12.51 -7.22 5.18
N LEU A 61 11.55 -6.57 5.84
CA LEU A 61 10.89 -5.39 5.29
C LEU A 61 11.89 -4.24 5.09
N LYS A 62 12.74 -3.95 6.08
CA LYS A 62 13.75 -2.89 6.00
C LYS A 62 14.77 -3.17 4.89
N GLU A 63 15.24 -4.40 4.75
CA GLU A 63 16.17 -4.80 3.68
C GLU A 63 15.59 -4.54 2.29
N LYS A 64 14.29 -4.83 2.08
CA LYS A 64 13.59 -4.53 0.82
C LYS A 64 13.43 -3.03 0.54
N HIS A 65 13.59 -2.19 1.55
CA HIS A 65 13.55 -0.73 1.45
C HIS A 65 14.93 -0.09 1.71
N LEU A 66 16.02 -0.81 1.42
CA LEU A 66 17.40 -0.33 1.57
C LEU A 66 17.73 0.19 2.98
N ASN A 67 17.12 -0.40 4.01
CA ASN A 67 17.27 -0.01 5.41
C ASN A 67 16.91 1.45 5.72
N ARG A 68 16.18 2.13 4.83
CA ARG A 68 15.70 3.49 5.06
C ARG A 68 14.64 3.51 6.16
N SER A 69 14.46 4.67 6.78
CA SER A 69 13.40 4.87 7.77
C SER A 69 12.03 4.82 7.09
N LEU A 70 11.18 3.91 7.56
CA LEU A 70 9.82 3.74 7.03
C LEU A 70 8.77 4.54 7.81
N THR A 71 9.14 5.10 8.97
CA THR A 71 8.20 5.74 9.91
C THR A 71 7.44 6.92 9.30
N ASN A 72 8.10 7.69 8.43
CA ASN A 72 7.53 8.88 7.79
C ASN A 72 7.29 8.70 6.29
N MET A 73 7.37 7.45 5.79
CA MET A 73 7.19 7.17 4.38
C MET A 73 5.71 7.07 4.03
N ASP A 74 5.32 7.61 2.88
CA ASP A 74 4.03 7.30 2.28
C ASP A 74 4.18 6.03 1.42
N CYS A 75 3.78 4.89 1.99
CA CYS A 75 3.82 3.60 1.32
C CYS A 75 3.01 3.61 0.02
N THR A 76 1.96 4.43 -0.05
CA THR A 76 1.08 4.44 -1.22
C THR A 76 1.75 5.02 -2.45
N ASN A 77 2.83 5.80 -2.32
CA ASN A 77 3.58 6.33 -3.46
C ASN A 77 4.04 5.23 -4.42
N CYS A 78 4.43 4.07 -3.89
CA CYS A 78 4.87 2.92 -4.66
C CYS A 78 3.86 1.76 -4.63
N HIS A 79 3.07 1.63 -3.57
CA HIS A 79 2.13 0.52 -3.36
C HIS A 79 0.67 0.91 -3.56
N THR A 80 -0.16 -0.02 -4.00
CA THR A 80 -1.61 0.08 -3.97
C THR A 80 -2.14 -0.64 -2.73
N PRO A 81 -3.01 -0.02 -1.92
CA PRO A 81 -3.48 -0.64 -0.69
C PRO A 81 -4.52 -1.76 -0.90
N HIS A 82 -5.10 -1.89 -2.09
CA HIS A 82 -6.22 -2.80 -2.35
C HIS A 82 -5.86 -4.05 -3.17
N SER A 83 -5.25 -3.88 -4.34
CA SER A 83 -4.93 -5.00 -5.24
C SER A 83 -3.97 -4.57 -6.35
N ALA A 84 -3.15 -5.50 -6.84
CA ALA A 84 -2.26 -5.28 -7.98
C ALA A 84 -1.91 -6.58 -8.73
N THR A 85 -1.23 -6.45 -9.86
CA THR A 85 -0.68 -7.59 -10.61
C THR A 85 0.59 -8.17 -9.97
N SER A 86 1.27 -7.42 -9.11
CA SER A 86 2.48 -7.84 -8.42
C SER A 86 2.21 -8.19 -6.96
N LYS A 87 2.88 -9.21 -6.44
CA LYS A 87 2.71 -9.67 -5.05
C LYS A 87 2.96 -8.58 -3.99
N PRO A 88 3.95 -7.66 -4.15
CA PRO A 88 4.14 -6.54 -3.23
C PRO A 88 3.10 -5.43 -3.39
N LEU A 89 2.10 -5.60 -4.25
CA LEU A 89 1.07 -4.62 -4.56
C LEU A 89 1.61 -3.32 -5.14
N PHE A 90 2.57 -3.36 -6.07
CA PHE A 90 3.07 -2.13 -6.67
C PHE A 90 2.02 -1.44 -7.54
N ARG A 91 2.12 -0.11 -7.62
CA ARG A 91 1.39 0.68 -8.61
C ARG A 91 1.66 0.17 -10.02
N ARG A 92 0.63 0.25 -10.87
CA ARG A 92 0.66 -0.26 -12.25
C ARG A 92 1.78 0.35 -13.09
N VAL A 93 1.99 1.66 -12.93
CA VAL A 93 2.99 2.41 -13.68
C VAL A 93 4.18 2.67 -12.75
N MET A 94 5.33 2.14 -13.13
CA MET A 94 6.60 2.33 -12.44
C MET A 94 7.63 2.83 -13.44
N HIS A 95 8.42 3.83 -13.07
CA HIS A 95 9.55 4.26 -13.89
C HIS A 95 10.63 3.17 -13.91
N LYS A 96 11.40 3.13 -15.00
CA LYS A 96 12.36 2.07 -15.30
C LYS A 96 13.33 1.78 -14.15
N PRO A 97 14.00 2.77 -13.51
CA PRO A 97 14.87 2.51 -12.37
C PRO A 97 14.22 1.75 -11.20
N PHE A 98 12.97 2.09 -10.84
CA PHE A 98 12.26 1.40 -9.77
C PHE A 98 11.88 -0.02 -10.18
N LYS A 99 11.36 -0.19 -11.40
CA LYS A 99 10.96 -1.50 -11.93
C LYS A 99 12.15 -2.48 -12.00
N GLU A 100 13.35 -1.97 -12.26
CA GLU A 100 14.58 -2.74 -12.36
C GLU A 100 15.31 -2.88 -10.99
N GLY A 101 14.77 -2.31 -9.92
CA GLY A 101 15.37 -2.37 -8.58
C GLY A 101 16.67 -1.57 -8.46
N ARG A 102 16.93 -0.64 -9.37
CA ARG A 102 18.16 0.18 -9.44
C ARG A 102 18.06 1.40 -8.53
N CYS A 103 17.67 1.16 -7.29
CA CYS A 103 17.47 2.20 -6.29
C CYS A 103 18.79 2.92 -5.93
N ARG A 104 19.91 2.19 -6.01
CA ARG A 104 21.27 2.70 -5.71
C ARG A 104 21.81 3.65 -6.77
N ASP A 105 21.19 3.72 -7.95
CA ASP A 105 21.57 4.70 -8.98
C ASP A 105 21.37 6.15 -8.50
N CYS A 106 20.45 6.37 -7.55
CA CYS A 106 20.15 7.71 -7.01
C CYS A 106 20.20 7.77 -5.48
N HIS A 107 19.99 6.66 -4.77
CA HIS A 107 20.05 6.60 -3.31
C HIS A 107 21.38 5.98 -2.86
N GLU A 108 22.46 6.72 -3.09
CA GLU A 108 23.76 6.41 -2.48
C GLU A 108 23.69 6.63 -0.97
N SER A 109 24.17 5.62 -0.23
CA SER A 109 24.37 5.56 1.22
C SER A 109 23.31 6.27 2.05
#